data_AF-A0A3N0A5L8-F1
#
_entry.id   AF-A0A3N0A5L8-F1
#
_cell.length_a   1.000
_cell.length_b   1.000
_cell.length_c   1.000
_cell.angle_alpha   90.00
_cell.angle_beta   90.00
_cell.angle_gamma   90.00
#
_symmetry.space_group_name_H-M   'P 1'
#
loop_
_entity.id
_entity.type
_entity.pdbx_description
1 polymer ?
#
loop_
_entity_poly.entity_id
_entity_poly.type
_entity_poly.pdbx_seq_one_letter_code
_entity_poly.pdbx_strand_id
1 'polypeptide(L)'
;MGETGWFAPDRNSKILEDMPKEVNYDIVVRIGLRLQDGEDLTKTNLARLCKMNYCRCKQYLNWMKSHNYVAIDKYVRLTASGALFIMISS
;
A
#
# COMPACT_ATOMS: atom_id res chain seq x y z
N MET A 1 2.02 41.37 21.73
CA MET A 1 2.49 41.37 20.33
C MET A 1 3.45 40.21 20.15
N GLY A 2 3.32 39.44 19.06
CA GLY A 2 4.14 38.25 18.72
C GLY A 2 3.28 36.97 18.70
N GLU A 3 2.32 36.82 17.78
CA GLU A 3 2.48 36.23 16.44
C GLU A 3 2.60 34.69 16.42
N THR A 4 1.45 34.08 16.12
CA THR A 4 1.19 32.85 15.36
C THR A 4 2.35 31.87 15.08
N GLY A 5 2.19 30.66 15.60
CA GLY A 5 2.85 29.45 15.11
C GLY A 5 1.90 28.26 15.10
N TRP A 6 0.75 28.37 14.42
CA TRP A 6 -0.01 27.18 14.03
C TRP A 6 0.86 26.43 13.02
N PHE A 7 1.72 25.52 13.51
CA PHE A 7 2.39 24.53 12.69
C PHE A 7 1.31 23.68 12.03
N ALA A 8 0.95 24.02 10.79
CA ALA A 8 0.21 23.12 9.93
C ALA A 8 1.12 21.89 9.75
N PRO A 9 0.69 20.67 10.14
CA PRO A 9 1.52 19.50 9.94
C PRO A 9 1.79 19.37 8.44
N ASP A 10 3.08 19.32 8.11
CA ASP A 10 3.59 19.21 6.76
C ASP A 10 2.84 18.07 6.06
N ARG A 11 2.22 18.33 4.90
CA ARG A 11 1.49 17.28 4.16
C ARG A 11 2.35 16.05 3.87
N ASN A 12 3.67 16.19 3.92
CA ASN A 12 4.66 15.12 3.80
C ASN A 12 4.74 14.20 5.02
N SER A 13 4.42 14.69 6.22
CA SER A 13 4.48 13.90 7.46
C SER A 13 3.42 12.78 7.47
N LYS A 14 2.22 13.06 6.93
CA LYS A 14 1.15 12.06 6.77
C LYS A 14 1.51 10.91 5.83
N ILE A 15 2.41 11.12 4.88
CA ILE A 15 2.82 10.09 3.91
C ILE A 15 3.77 9.10 4.59
N LEU A 16 4.62 9.57 5.50
CA LEU A 16 5.52 8.74 6.32
C LEU A 16 4.75 8.02 7.45
N GLU A 17 3.69 8.62 8.00
CA GLU A 17 2.85 8.00 9.04
C GLU A 17 2.04 6.78 8.54
N ASP A 18 1.79 6.66 7.24
CA ASP A 18 1.00 5.57 6.66
C ASP A 18 1.88 4.50 5.98
N MET A 19 3.16 4.38 6.36
CA MET A 19 4.04 3.29 5.96
C MET A 19 4.20 2.27 7.08
N PRO A 20 4.38 0.97 6.75
CA PRO A 20 4.67 -0.03 7.77
C PRO A 20 6.05 0.25 8.39
N LYS A 21 6.16 0.17 9.72
CA LYS A 21 7.44 0.33 10.45
C LYS A 21 8.50 -0.68 10.00
N GLU A 22 8.06 -1.91 9.71
CA GLU A 22 8.87 -2.97 9.13
C GLU A 22 8.07 -3.66 8.02
N VAL A 23 8.73 -3.87 6.87
CA VAL A 23 8.12 -4.47 5.69
C VAL A 23 8.25 -5.99 5.79
N ASN A 24 7.12 -6.66 5.93
CA ASN A 24 7.05 -8.11 5.81
C ASN A 24 6.77 -8.49 4.34
N TYR A 25 7.77 -9.02 3.66
CA TYR A 25 7.66 -9.40 2.25
C TYR A 25 6.65 -10.53 2.00
N ASP A 26 6.37 -11.41 2.96
CA ASP A 26 5.30 -12.42 2.83
C ASP A 26 3.93 -11.75 2.63
N ILE A 27 3.68 -10.65 3.34
CA ILE A 27 2.44 -9.88 3.19
C ILE A 27 2.39 -9.22 1.81
N VAL A 28 3.51 -8.69 1.32
CA VAL A 28 3.62 -8.08 -0.01
C VAL A 28 3.32 -9.12 -1.09
N VAL A 29 3.91 -10.32 -0.99
CA VAL A 29 3.69 -11.42 -1.92
C VAL A 29 2.23 -11.88 -1.89
N ARG A 30 1.65 -12.07 -0.70
CA ARG A 30 0.24 -12.45 -0.55
C ARG A 30 -0.73 -11.43 -1.13
N ILE A 31 -0.45 -10.12 -1.01
CA ILE A 31 -1.28 -9.08 -1.64
C ILE A 31 -1.12 -9.14 -3.17
N GLY A 32 0.11 -9.26 -3.67
CA GLY A 32 0.39 -9.30 -5.10
C GLY A 32 -0.20 -10.53 -5.80
N LEU A 33 -0.15 -11.71 -5.18
CA LEU A 33 -0.80 -12.93 -5.70
C LEU A 33 -2.31 -12.75 -5.86
N ARG A 34 -2.98 -12.07 -4.91
CA ARG A 34 -4.41 -11.78 -5.03
C ARG A 34 -4.74 -10.80 -6.14
N LEU A 35 -3.81 -9.90 -6.47
CA LEU A 35 -3.94 -8.96 -7.57
C LEU A 35 -3.64 -9.59 -8.94
N GLN A 36 -2.93 -10.71 -8.97
CA GLN A 36 -2.56 -11.42 -10.20
C GLN A 36 -3.76 -12.13 -10.86
N ASP A 37 -4.76 -12.55 -10.08
CA ASP A 37 -6.01 -13.14 -10.58
C ASP A 37 -6.83 -12.17 -11.46
N GLY A 38 -6.44 -10.90 -11.58
CA GLY A 38 -7.05 -9.94 -12.49
C GLY A 38 -8.40 -9.39 -12.03
N GLU A 39 -8.83 -9.71 -10.81
CA GLU A 39 -10.02 -9.12 -10.21
C GLU A 39 -9.79 -7.63 -9.88
N ASP A 40 -10.78 -6.79 -10.20
CA ASP A 40 -10.80 -5.39 -9.80
C ASP A 40 -11.04 -5.28 -8.27
N LEU A 41 -9.95 -5.40 -7.50
CA LEU A 41 -10.02 -5.44 -6.05
C LEU A 41 -9.91 -4.05 -5.43
N THR A 42 -10.87 -3.71 -4.57
CA THR A 42 -10.79 -2.53 -3.71
C THR A 42 -9.90 -2.80 -2.51
N LYS A 43 -9.38 -1.75 -1.86
CA LYS A 43 -8.58 -1.84 -0.62
C LYS A 43 -9.28 -2.66 0.46
N THR A 44 -10.59 -2.50 0.61
CA THR A 44 -11.40 -3.22 1.59
C THR A 44 -11.51 -4.71 1.26
N ASN A 45 -11.70 -5.04 -0.02
CA ASN A 45 -11.75 -6.44 -0.46
C ASN A 45 -10.40 -7.12 -0.30
N LEU A 46 -9.30 -6.44 -0.65
CA LEU A 46 -7.94 -6.95 -0.41
C LEU A 46 -7.68 -7.22 1.06
N ALA A 47 -8.03 -6.29 1.95
CA ALA A 47 -7.86 -6.48 3.39
C ALA A 47 -8.61 -7.74 3.88
N ARG A 48 -9.82 -7.98 3.37
CA ARG A 48 -10.62 -9.19 3.65
C ARG A 48 -9.96 -10.47 3.10
N LEU A 49 -9.57 -10.47 1.83
CA LEU A 49 -8.96 -11.63 1.16
C LEU A 49 -7.61 -12.01 1.78
N CYS A 50 -6.81 -11.01 2.16
CA CYS A 50 -5.54 -11.23 2.83
C CYS A 50 -5.68 -11.45 4.35
N LYS A 51 -6.91 -11.47 4.88
CA LYS A 51 -7.22 -11.65 6.32
C LYS A 51 -6.42 -10.72 7.23
N MET A 52 -6.37 -9.43 6.89
CA MET A 52 -5.62 -8.43 7.64
C MET A 52 -6.45 -7.18 7.92
N ASN A 53 -6.01 -6.40 8.91
CA ASN A 53 -6.63 -5.12 9.24
C ASN A 53 -6.51 -4.13 8.05
N TYR A 54 -7.58 -3.35 7.81
CA TYR A 54 -7.62 -2.36 6.73
C TYR A 54 -6.48 -1.35 6.78
N CYS A 55 -6.15 -0.80 7.95
CA CYS A 55 -5.05 0.14 8.11
C CYS A 55 -3.71 -0.51 7.73
N ARG A 56 -3.50 -1.77 8.14
CA ARG A 56 -2.30 -2.52 7.76
C ARG A 56 -2.26 -2.78 6.26
N CYS A 57 -3.37 -3.18 5.64
CA CYS A 57 -3.46 -3.35 4.19
C CYS A 57 -3.13 -2.05 3.45
N LYS A 58 -3.71 -0.93 3.90
CA LYS A 58 -3.47 0.40 3.34
C LYS A 58 -1.99 0.80 3.45
N GLN A 59 -1.33 0.54 4.58
CA GLN A 59 0.09 0.82 4.76
C GLN A 59 0.95 0.05 3.76
N TYR A 60 0.71 -1.26 3.61
CA TYR A 60 1.43 -2.09 2.66
C TYR A 60 1.17 -1.67 1.22
N LEU A 61 -0.08 -1.32 0.88
CA LEU A 61 -0.42 -0.81 -0.45
C LEU A 61 0.27 0.53 -0.75
N ASN A 62 0.33 1.45 0.22
CA ASN A 62 1.04 2.71 0.07
C ASN A 62 2.54 2.49 -0.12
N TRP A 63 3.13 1.56 0.63
CA TRP A 63 4.54 1.15 0.44
C TRP A 63 4.77 0.51 -0.94
N MET A 64 3.89 -0.40 -1.38
CA MET A 64 3.97 -0.99 -2.73
C MET A 64 3.79 0.06 -3.83
N LYS A 65 2.93 1.07 -3.60
CA LYS A 65 2.74 2.19 -4.53
C LYS A 65 3.99 3.06 -4.62
N SER A 66 4.66 3.36 -3.50
CA SER A 66 5.89 4.16 -3.53
C SER A 66 7.04 3.47 -4.27
N HIS A 67 7.01 2.13 -4.35
CA HIS A 67 7.95 1.30 -5.11
C HIS A 67 7.46 0.97 -6.53
N ASN A 68 6.34 1.54 -6.97
CA ASN A 68 5.74 1.31 -8.29
C ASN A 68 5.38 -0.17 -8.56
N TYR A 69 5.03 -0.93 -7.52
CA TYR A 69 4.54 -2.31 -7.64
C TYR A 69 3.02 -2.39 -7.85
N VAL A 70 2.28 -1.39 -7.37
CA VAL A 70 0.83 -1.31 -7.54
C VAL A 70 0.38 0.09 -7.93
N ALA A 71 -0.65 0.16 -8.77
CA ALA A 71 -1.44 1.35 -9.02
C ALA A 71 -2.68 1.33 -8.11
N ILE A 72 -2.98 2.48 -7.50
CA ILE A 72 -4.09 2.62 -6.56
C ILE A 72 -4.95 3.81 -7.02
N ASP A 73 -6.06 3.48 -7.66
CA ASP A 73 -7.12 4.41 -8.06
C ASP A 73 -8.44 3.98 -7.39
N LYS A 74 -9.51 3.74 -8.18
CA LYS A 74 -10.75 3.11 -7.70
C LYS A 74 -10.53 1.64 -7.30
N TYR A 75 -9.67 0.97 -8.05
CA TYR A 75 -9.25 -0.41 -7.82
C TYR A 75 -7.73 -0.44 -7.65
N VAL A 76 -7.24 -1.48 -6.99
CA VAL A 76 -5.82 -1.74 -6.85
C VAL A 76 -5.43 -2.69 -7.97
N ARG A 77 -4.38 -2.33 -8.72
CA ARG A 77 -3.88 -3.12 -9.85
C ARG A 77 -2.39 -3.33 -9.72
N LEU A 78 -1.94 -4.52 -10.11
CA LEU A 78 -0.52 -4.83 -10.17
C LEU A 78 0.11 -4.14 -11.39
N THR A 79 1.29 -3.54 -11.23
CA THR A 79 2.07 -3.01 -12.35
C THR A 79 2.92 -4.12 -12.96
N ALA A 80 3.53 -3.89 -14.13
CA ALA A 80 4.49 -4.83 -14.71
C ALA A 80 5.65 -5.14 -13.75
N SER A 81 6.17 -4.12 -13.07
CA SER A 81 7.23 -4.27 -12.06
C SER A 81 6.77 -5.07 -10.84
N GLY A 82 5.55 -4.82 -10.37
CA GLY A 82 4.94 -5.61 -9.29
C GLY A 82 4.74 -7.07 -9.69
N ALA A 83 4.24 -7.33 -10.90
CA ALA A 83 4.06 -8.68 -11.42
C ALA A 83 5.37 -9.46 -11.49
N LEU A 84 6.43 -8.82 -11.99
CA LEU A 84 7.77 -9.41 -12.03
C LEU A 84 8.28 -9.74 -10.62
N PHE A 85 8.14 -8.80 -9.68
CA PHE A 85 8.56 -8.98 -8.29
C PHE A 85 7.87 -10.18 -7.64
N ILE A 86 6.55 -10.29 -7.83
CA ILE A 86 5.75 -11.40 -7.27
C ILE A 86 6.15 -12.72 -7.91
N MET A 87 6.34 -12.77 -9.23
CA MET A 87 6.74 -13.98 -9.94
C MET A 87 8.11 -14.53 -9.49
N ILE A 88 9.07 -13.66 -9.19
CA ILE A 88 10.40 -14.06 -8.69
C ILE A 88 10.35 -14.51 -7.22
N SER A 89 9.38 -13.99 -6.46
CA SER A 89 9.27 -14.20 -5.01
C SER A 89 8.26 -15.28 -4.61
N SER A 90 7.61 -15.93 -5.60
CA SER A 90 6.59 -16.99 -5.41
C SER A 90 7.15 -18.39 -5.63
#